data_AF-A0A939X8E7-F1
#
_entry.id   AF-A0A939X8E7-F1
#
_cell.length_a   1.000
_cell.length_b   1.000
_cell.length_c   1.000
_cell.angle_alpha   90.00
_cell.angle_beta   90.00
_cell.angle_gamma   90.00
#
_symmetry.space_group_name_H-M   'P 1'
#
loop_
_entity.id
_entity.type
_entity.pdbx_description
1 polymer ?
#
loop_
_entity_poly.entity_id
_entity_poly.type
_entity_poly.pdbx_seq_one_letter_code
_entity_poly.pdbx_strand_id
1 'polypeptide(L)'
;MTRTIITLCLISLACFAFTGSGIRNYQCRKCGTLVWQDRTPSYSGCPAGGSHSWVNLGEVGNKNYQCRKCGTLVRTKQTPSYTGCPAGNSHSWVSLGNVGNNAYQCKKCGTLLYSERTPSYTGCPAGSSHSWKKL
;
A
#
# COMPACT_ATOMS: atom_id res chain seq x y z
N MET A 1 -52.76 41.87 8.71
CA MET A 1 -52.52 40.41 8.76
C MET A 1 -52.32 39.98 7.31
N THR A 2 -51.19 39.52 6.80
CA THR A 2 -50.10 38.69 7.33
C THR A 2 -48.81 38.99 6.53
N ARG A 3 -47.68 38.90 7.23
CA ARG A 3 -46.32 38.83 6.69
C ARG A 3 -46.08 37.45 6.09
N THR A 4 -45.36 37.34 4.96
CA THR A 4 -44.32 36.29 4.81
C THR A 4 -43.22 36.76 3.86
N ILE A 5 -42.08 37.06 4.46
CA ILE A 5 -40.76 37.20 3.86
C ILE A 5 -40.25 35.78 3.55
N ILE A 6 -39.28 35.67 2.65
CA ILE A 6 -38.07 34.84 2.74
C ILE A 6 -37.85 34.06 1.43
N THR A 7 -37.10 34.72 0.56
CA THR A 7 -36.12 34.13 -0.35
C THR A 7 -35.35 33.00 0.35
N LEU A 8 -35.70 31.74 0.07
CA LEU A 8 -34.88 30.58 0.43
C LEU A 8 -34.05 30.17 -0.79
N CYS A 9 -32.89 30.82 -0.92
CA CYS A 9 -31.78 30.31 -1.71
C CYS A 9 -31.28 29.03 -1.01
N LEU A 10 -31.83 27.88 -1.39
CA LEU A 10 -31.42 26.55 -0.91
C LEU A 10 -30.12 26.10 -1.59
N ILE A 11 -29.04 26.89 -1.42
CA ILE A 11 -27.69 26.49 -1.80
C ILE A 11 -26.76 26.78 -0.63
N SER A 12 -27.10 26.24 0.56
CA SER A 12 -26.07 25.97 1.55
C SER A 12 -25.44 24.64 1.18
N LEU A 13 -24.43 24.79 0.34
CA LEU A 13 -23.35 23.88 0.02
C LEU A 13 -22.82 23.24 1.32
N ALA A 14 -23.53 22.24 1.86
CA ALA A 14 -22.85 21.14 2.50
C ALA A 14 -22.08 20.50 1.36
N CYS A 15 -20.86 21.00 1.11
CA CYS A 15 -19.80 20.22 0.52
C CYS A 15 -19.75 18.96 1.37
N PHE A 16 -20.50 17.93 0.95
CA PHE A 16 -20.26 16.58 1.39
C PHE A 16 -18.79 16.39 1.11
N ALA A 17 -17.98 16.45 2.17
CA ALA A 17 -16.62 15.99 2.10
C ALA A 17 -16.76 14.53 1.71
N PHE A 18 -16.66 14.29 0.40
CA PHE A 18 -16.54 12.98 -0.18
C PHE A 18 -15.25 12.46 0.42
N THR A 19 -15.35 11.76 1.54
CA THR A 19 -14.22 11.03 2.13
C THR A 19 -13.98 9.86 1.21
N GLY A 20 -13.43 10.14 0.03
CA GLY A 20 -12.91 9.16 -0.88
C GLY A 20 -11.86 8.39 -0.10
N SER A 21 -12.21 7.19 0.34
CA SER A 21 -11.28 6.26 0.94
C SER A 21 -10.31 5.87 -0.18
N GLY A 22 -9.12 6.49 -0.18
CA GLY A 22 -8.13 6.19 -1.21
C GLY A 22 -7.77 4.71 -1.22
N ILE A 23 -7.34 4.22 -2.39
CA ILE A 23 -6.95 2.82 -2.60
C ILE A 23 -5.92 2.41 -1.55
N ARG A 24 -6.08 1.23 -0.96
CA ARG A 24 -5.23 0.69 0.11
C ARG A 24 -4.57 -0.61 -0.31
N ASN A 25 -3.40 -0.87 0.25
CA ASN A 25 -2.69 -2.14 0.14
C ASN A 25 -3.25 -3.11 1.18
N TYR A 26 -3.86 -4.22 0.77
CA TYR A 26 -4.31 -5.29 1.65
C TYR A 26 -3.46 -6.53 1.44
N GLN A 27 -2.88 -7.05 2.52
CA GLN A 27 -2.12 -8.29 2.50
C GLN A 27 -2.78 -9.35 3.38
N CYS A 28 -2.97 -10.55 2.84
CA CYS A 28 -3.39 -11.69 3.64
C CYS A 28 -2.21 -12.20 4.46
N ARG A 29 -2.34 -12.24 5.79
CA ARG A 29 -1.31 -12.77 6.69
C ARG A 29 -0.99 -14.24 6.41
N LYS A 30 -1.99 -15.02 5.97
CA LYS A 30 -1.86 -16.48 5.81
C LYS A 30 -1.13 -16.87 4.53
N CYS A 31 -1.56 -16.33 3.39
CA CYS A 31 -1.07 -16.72 2.07
C CYS A 31 -0.19 -15.66 1.39
N GLY A 32 -0.01 -14.50 2.01
CA GLY A 32 0.82 -13.41 1.48
C GLY A 32 0.24 -12.64 0.30
N THR A 33 -0.91 -13.06 -0.25
CA THR A 33 -1.62 -12.35 -1.32
C THR A 33 -1.72 -10.86 -1.00
N LEU A 34 -1.30 -10.03 -1.95
CA LEU A 34 -1.32 -8.57 -1.86
C LEU A 34 -2.27 -8.03 -2.94
N VAL A 35 -3.20 -7.17 -2.55
CA VAL A 35 -4.17 -6.54 -3.46
C VAL A 35 -4.33 -5.05 -3.16
N TRP A 36 -4.85 -4.31 -4.14
CA TRP A 36 -5.18 -2.89 -4.02
C TRP A 36 -6.68 -2.67 -4.19
N GLN A 37 -7.33 -2.13 -3.17
CA GLN A 37 -8.78 -1.91 -3.13
C GLN A 37 -9.11 -0.67 -2.29
N ASP A 38 -10.23 -0.01 -2.57
CA ASP A 38 -10.79 1.08 -1.74
C ASP A 38 -11.42 0.56 -0.44
N ARG A 39 -11.80 -0.72 -0.42
CA ARG A 39 -12.39 -1.43 0.73
C ARG A 39 -11.71 -2.76 1.02
N THR A 40 -12.00 -3.33 2.19
CA THR A 40 -11.48 -4.66 2.57
C THR A 40 -11.93 -5.73 1.57
N PRO A 41 -11.03 -6.58 1.05
CA PRO A 41 -11.39 -7.63 0.09
C PRO A 41 -12.24 -8.75 0.69
N SER A 42 -12.80 -9.61 -0.17
CA SER A 42 -13.53 -10.81 0.27
C SER A 42 -12.67 -11.70 1.15
N TYR A 43 -13.28 -12.25 2.20
CA TYR A 43 -12.62 -13.19 3.10
C TYR A 43 -12.57 -14.62 2.52
N SER A 44 -13.32 -14.96 1.47
CA SER A 44 -13.37 -16.33 0.95
C SER A 44 -12.20 -16.66 0.02
N GLY A 45 -11.88 -17.96 -0.11
CA GLY A 45 -10.97 -18.46 -1.16
C GLY A 45 -9.48 -18.35 -0.82
N CYS A 46 -9.11 -18.45 0.46
CA CYS A 46 -7.68 -18.42 0.82
C CYS A 46 -7.00 -19.72 0.37
N PRO A 47 -5.92 -19.65 -0.44
CA PRO A 47 -5.21 -20.86 -0.88
C PRO A 47 -4.45 -21.55 0.27
N ALA A 48 -4.21 -20.84 1.38
CA ALA A 48 -3.72 -21.44 2.62
C ALA A 48 -4.84 -22.10 3.46
N GLY A 49 -6.03 -22.28 2.89
CA GLY A 49 -7.20 -22.90 3.51
C GLY A 49 -8.15 -21.91 4.18
N GLY A 50 -9.46 -22.15 4.09
CA GLY A 50 -10.51 -21.37 4.74
C GLY A 50 -10.55 -19.90 4.28
N SER A 51 -10.70 -18.99 5.24
CA SER A 51 -10.81 -17.56 4.97
C SER A 51 -9.46 -16.82 4.98
N HIS A 52 -9.37 -15.76 4.18
CA HIS A 52 -8.29 -14.78 4.23
C HIS A 52 -8.29 -14.04 5.56
N SER A 53 -7.10 -13.65 6.00
CA SER A 53 -6.89 -12.76 7.15
C SER A 53 -6.21 -11.50 6.65
N TRP A 54 -7.02 -10.54 6.20
CA TRP A 54 -6.55 -9.31 5.57
C TRP A 54 -5.99 -8.32 6.60
N VAL A 55 -4.84 -7.75 6.28
CA VAL A 55 -4.23 -6.64 6.99
C VAL A 55 -4.11 -5.47 6.04
N ASN A 56 -4.65 -4.32 6.44
CA ASN A 56 -4.44 -3.06 5.74
C ASN A 56 -3.01 -2.57 6.02
N LEU A 57 -2.17 -2.58 4.99
CA LEU A 57 -0.79 -2.10 5.06
C LEU A 57 -0.69 -0.58 4.89
N GLY A 58 -1.76 0.09 4.46
CA GLY A 58 -1.81 1.55 4.31
C GLY A 58 -2.30 1.99 2.94
N GLU A 59 -2.67 3.26 2.85
CA GLU A 59 -3.11 3.90 1.62
C GLU A 59 -1.97 3.97 0.60
N VAL A 60 -2.30 3.67 -0.67
CA VAL A 60 -1.38 3.75 -1.80
C VAL A 60 -0.84 5.18 -1.95
N GLY A 61 0.46 5.31 -2.19
CA GLY A 61 1.13 6.60 -2.36
C GLY A 61 2.44 6.49 -3.13
N ASN A 62 3.26 7.54 -3.05
CA ASN A 62 4.46 7.68 -3.89
C ASN A 62 5.77 7.20 -3.25
N LYS A 63 5.74 6.42 -2.17
CA LYS A 63 6.96 5.83 -1.57
C LYS A 63 6.95 4.32 -1.71
N ASN A 64 8.04 3.78 -2.25
CA ASN A 64 8.30 2.34 -2.30
C ASN A 64 8.82 1.85 -0.95
N TYR A 65 8.19 0.83 -0.39
CA TYR A 65 8.65 0.13 0.80
C TYR A 65 8.75 -1.36 0.55
N GLN A 66 9.81 -1.98 1.06
CA GLN A 66 9.98 -3.43 1.01
C GLN A 66 10.21 -4.01 2.41
N CYS A 67 9.52 -5.11 2.70
CA CYS A 67 9.77 -5.86 3.92
C CYS A 67 10.97 -6.79 3.73
N ARG A 68 11.97 -6.68 4.62
CA ARG A 68 13.17 -7.54 4.58
C ARG A 68 12.88 -9.01 4.81
N LYS A 69 11.80 -9.32 5.55
CA LYS A 69 11.50 -10.69 6.00
C LYS A 69 10.76 -11.48 4.93
N CYS A 70 9.65 -10.94 4.43
CA CYS A 70 8.77 -11.64 3.49
C CYS A 70 8.89 -11.14 2.04
N GLY A 71 9.69 -10.10 1.79
CA GLY A 71 9.89 -9.54 0.45
C GLY A 71 8.74 -8.71 -0.12
N THR A 72 7.61 -8.60 0.60
CA THR A 72 6.47 -7.76 0.22
C THR A 72 6.95 -6.37 -0.20
N LEU A 73 6.60 -5.97 -1.42
CA LEU A 73 6.86 -4.66 -1.97
C LEU A 73 5.53 -3.90 -2.09
N VAL A 74 5.44 -2.71 -1.50
CA VAL A 74 4.24 -1.88 -1.53
C VAL A 74 4.59 -0.43 -1.84
N ARG A 75 3.60 0.30 -2.34
CA ARG A 75 3.62 1.74 -2.51
C ARG A 75 2.65 2.36 -1.52
N THR A 76 3.11 3.24 -0.64
CA THR A 76 2.28 3.84 0.40
C THR A 76 2.56 5.33 0.61
N LYS A 77 1.59 6.08 1.16
CA LYS A 77 1.78 7.50 1.53
C LYS A 77 2.72 7.67 2.74
N GLN A 78 2.63 6.73 3.67
CA GLN A 78 3.40 6.69 4.92
C GLN A 78 3.98 5.29 5.12
N THR A 79 4.83 5.10 6.14
CA THR A 79 5.38 3.78 6.47
C THR A 79 4.25 2.77 6.63
N PRO A 80 4.32 1.58 6.00
CA PRO A 80 3.22 0.63 6.04
C PRO A 80 3.01 0.04 7.44
N SER A 81 1.83 -0.56 7.66
CA SER A 81 1.51 -1.26 8.91
C SER A 81 2.61 -2.26 9.29
N TYR A 82 2.99 -2.26 10.56
CA TYR A 82 4.04 -3.14 11.08
C TYR A 82 3.54 -4.59 11.25
N THR A 83 2.24 -4.85 11.32
CA THR A 83 1.67 -6.18 11.59
C THR A 83 1.37 -6.98 10.32
N GLY A 84 1.13 -8.29 10.48
CA GLY A 84 0.57 -9.10 9.40
C GLY A 84 1.60 -9.58 8.39
N CYS A 85 2.85 -9.73 8.80
CA CYS A 85 3.89 -10.30 7.96
C CYS A 85 3.61 -11.79 7.70
N PRO A 86 3.57 -12.28 6.45
CA PRO A 86 3.39 -13.71 6.19
C PRO A 86 4.57 -14.58 6.66
N ALA A 87 5.77 -14.00 6.76
CA ALA A 87 6.97 -14.67 7.25
C ALA A 87 7.20 -14.50 8.77
N GLY A 88 6.19 -14.06 9.54
CA GLY A 88 6.30 -13.88 10.99
C GLY A 88 5.12 -13.15 11.62
N ASN A 89 5.36 -12.38 12.69
CA ASN A 89 4.30 -11.54 13.29
C ASN A 89 4.33 -10.11 12.73
N SER A 90 5.53 -9.58 12.51
CA SER A 90 5.76 -8.18 12.18
C SER A 90 6.68 -7.99 10.97
N HIS A 91 6.34 -6.99 10.16
CA HIS A 91 7.14 -6.51 9.04
C HIS A 91 8.38 -5.76 9.52
N SER A 92 9.41 -5.76 8.68
CA SER A 92 10.61 -4.93 8.84
C SER A 92 10.78 -4.13 7.55
N TRP A 93 10.16 -2.96 7.52
CA TRP A 93 10.09 -2.12 6.32
C TRP A 93 11.37 -1.34 6.09
N VAL A 94 11.78 -1.27 4.83
CA VAL A 94 12.81 -0.34 4.32
C VAL A 94 12.19 0.52 3.25
N SER A 95 12.40 1.84 3.35
CA SER A 95 12.11 2.76 2.26
C SER A 95 13.13 2.56 1.14
N LEU A 96 12.63 2.22 -0.05
CA LEU A 96 13.44 2.08 -1.26
C LEU A 96 13.53 3.38 -2.05
N GLY A 97 12.72 4.39 -1.72
CA GLY A 97 12.71 5.69 -2.38
C GLY A 97 11.33 6.05 -2.94
N ASN A 98 11.25 7.19 -3.62
CA ASN A 98 10.02 7.62 -4.27
C ASN A 98 9.76 6.84 -5.55
N VAL A 99 8.49 6.62 -5.87
CA VAL A 99 8.03 6.06 -7.14
C VAL A 99 8.37 7.04 -8.26
N GLY A 100 8.90 6.55 -9.36
CA GLY A 100 9.19 7.35 -10.56
C GLY A 100 9.02 6.52 -11.82
N ASN A 101 9.66 6.91 -12.92
CA ASN A 101 9.43 6.27 -14.23
C ASN A 101 10.55 5.31 -14.65
N ASN A 102 11.63 5.19 -13.87
CA ASN A 102 12.73 4.30 -14.19
C ASN A 102 12.47 2.91 -13.58
N ALA A 103 12.47 1.87 -14.42
CA ALA A 103 12.40 0.50 -13.95
C ALA A 103 13.77 0.02 -13.44
N TYR A 104 13.77 -0.61 -12.26
CA TYR A 104 14.94 -1.24 -11.67
C TYR A 104 14.61 -2.66 -11.25
N GLN A 105 15.55 -3.57 -11.49
CA GLN A 105 15.47 -4.94 -11.02
C GLN A 105 16.69 -5.28 -10.16
N CYS A 106 16.46 -5.87 -8.99
CA CYS A 106 17.53 -6.39 -8.17
C CYS A 106 18.00 -7.74 -8.73
N LYS A 107 19.29 -7.87 -9.03
CA LYS A 107 19.89 -9.10 -9.55
C LYS A 107 19.88 -10.27 -8.55
N LYS A 108 19.75 -9.98 -7.25
CA LYS A 108 19.82 -10.99 -6.16
C LYS A 108 18.46 -11.59 -5.83
N CYS A 109 17.49 -10.74 -5.48
CA CYS A 109 16.16 -11.17 -5.05
C CYS A 109 15.08 -11.05 -6.14
N GLY A 110 15.42 -10.55 -7.33
CA GLY A 110 14.48 -10.39 -8.43
C GLY A 110 13.44 -9.28 -8.24
N THR A 111 13.48 -8.51 -7.14
CA THR A 111 12.55 -7.39 -6.90
C THR A 111 12.58 -6.42 -8.08
N LEU A 112 11.42 -6.16 -8.66
CA LEU A 112 11.21 -5.21 -9.75
C LEU A 112 10.36 -4.05 -9.23
N LEU A 113 10.81 -2.82 -9.48
CA LEU A 113 10.08 -1.62 -9.08
C LEU A 113 10.38 -0.44 -9.98
N TYR A 114 9.51 0.56 -9.94
CA TYR A 114 9.70 1.85 -10.59
C TYR A 114 10.09 2.92 -9.56
N SER A 115 11.15 3.68 -9.82
CA SER A 115 11.71 4.68 -8.89
C SER A 115 12.24 5.93 -9.60
N GLU A 116 12.22 7.08 -8.93
CA GLU A 116 12.75 8.34 -9.47
C GLU A 116 14.26 8.24 -9.71
N ARG A 117 14.97 7.67 -8.75
CA ARG A 117 16.42 7.46 -8.73
C ARG A 117 16.75 6.02 -8.37
N THR A 118 18.03 5.65 -8.40
CA THR A 118 18.47 4.33 -7.93
C THR A 118 17.90 4.05 -6.54
N PRO A 119 17.20 2.92 -6.34
CA PRO A 119 16.56 2.63 -5.06
C PRO A 119 17.60 2.38 -3.96
N SER A 120 17.14 2.43 -2.69
CA SER A 120 17.99 2.08 -1.55
C SER A 120 18.67 0.73 -1.75
N TYR A 121 19.97 0.67 -1.46
CA TYR A 121 20.75 -0.55 -1.56
C TYR A 121 20.51 -1.50 -0.37
N THR A 122 19.83 -1.08 0.69
CA THR A 122 19.64 -1.91 1.90
C THR A 122 18.33 -2.67 1.87
N GLY A 123 18.23 -3.74 2.66
CA GLY A 123 16.96 -4.44 2.90
C GLY A 123 16.54 -5.37 1.77
N CYS A 124 17.52 -6.03 1.16
CA CYS A 124 17.24 -7.12 0.24
C CYS A 124 16.66 -8.32 1.01
N PRO A 125 15.60 -8.98 0.53
CA PRO A 125 15.13 -10.22 1.16
C PRO A 125 16.08 -11.41 0.97
N ALA A 126 16.94 -11.36 -0.05
CA ALA A 126 17.92 -12.40 -0.36
C ALA A 126 19.32 -12.11 0.20
N GLY A 127 19.47 -11.18 1.16
CA GLY A 127 20.74 -10.83 1.79
C GLY A 127 20.79 -9.39 2.31
N SER A 128 21.94 -8.89 2.74
CA SER A 128 21.99 -7.55 3.36
C SER A 128 21.64 -6.41 2.41
N SER A 129 22.08 -6.50 1.15
CA SER A 129 22.00 -5.40 0.18
C SER A 129 21.52 -5.82 -1.21
N HIS A 130 20.73 -4.93 -1.82
CA HIS A 130 20.29 -4.99 -3.21
C HIS A 130 21.44 -4.73 -4.18
N SER A 131 21.34 -5.33 -5.36
CA SER A 131 22.22 -5.04 -6.51
C SER A 131 21.33 -4.66 -7.69
N TRP A 132 21.11 -3.36 -7.87
CA TRP A 132 20.17 -2.83 -8.84
C TRP A 132 20.77 -2.82 -10.26
N LYS A 133 19.97 -3.26 -11.22
CA LYS A 133 20.14 -2.99 -12.65
C LYS A 133 18.99 -2.09 -13.08
N LYS A 134 19.31 -0.95 -13.70
CA LYS A 134 18.30 -0.16 -14.43
C LYS A 134 17.98 -0.91 -15.73
N LEU A 135 16.68 -1.08 -16.00
CA LEU A 135 16.20 -1.76 -17.21
C LEU A 135 16.07 -0.79 -18.39
#